data_AF-A0AAT9M7J1-F1
#
_entry.id   AF-A0AAT9M7J1-F1
#
_cell.length_a   1.000
_cell.length_b   1.000
_cell.length_c   1.000
_cell.angle_alpha   90.00
_cell.angle_beta   90.00
_cell.angle_gamma   90.00
#
_symmetry.space_group_name_H-M   'P 1'
#
loop_
_entity.id
_entity.type
_entity.pdbx_description
1 polymer ?
#
loop_
_entity_poly.entity_id
_entity_poly.type
_entity_poly.pdbx_seq_one_letter_code
_entity_poly.pdbx_strand_id
1 'polypeptide(L)'
;MTSTEDRPPQPPPTDIDTAYPILTREVSTATPTSRSDGPVGDQAAQAISDVLGWKWRNGDTNGFVAALTGSFALSKVEGHTEAKWTPRGYAVQADLGAVTGAQASLAARARTAVKDSGELLDSLTPLRVDFNKEVAEGFRALVHHDLEELRKEFESPLIRVPRVDQIFQLLLFVSDQPAPSAVGGGGGPVTIDPDTVGGHLGMVRDAFGLVPDLVDSVGDERVQTSYITIVDWVASLYYSWQAQRGKIDPFTLPPGSQGYFGPALVALSQLLAATASQVDELTDAFDSVLINAGEREVLRVPIPGGGTMPLGGLLRWISDFATTEGQQFITSAGKDGVDSAFTQVVKQLVSIVVLLPTAPGGQPALPPGFYSRRVQIGIDSLIDDLNEVVSVAAPVRHPDDNGSASLRAVRPSRALPSTVDTSAPVQTRRQSEPDA
;
A
#
# COMPACT_ATOMS: atom_id res chain seq x y z
N MET A 1 -61.61 -23.95 -46.01
CA MET A 1 -61.80 -23.28 -44.71
C MET A 1 -60.61 -23.60 -43.83
N THR A 2 -60.22 -22.63 -42.99
CA THR A 2 -59.03 -22.51 -42.10
C THR A 2 -57.75 -22.07 -42.84
N SER A 3 -57.58 -20.77 -43.11
CA SER A 3 -57.19 -19.65 -42.21
C SER A 3 -55.68 -19.59 -41.97
N THR A 4 -55.06 -18.72 -42.77
CA THR A 4 -53.70 -18.20 -42.67
C THR A 4 -53.60 -17.31 -41.43
N GLU A 5 -52.66 -17.61 -40.52
CA GLU A 5 -52.35 -16.72 -39.39
C GLU A 5 -51.02 -16.04 -39.68
N ASP A 6 -51.16 -14.76 -40.00
CA ASP A 6 -50.15 -13.78 -40.39
C ASP A 6 -49.37 -13.35 -39.14
N ARG A 7 -48.09 -13.72 -39.04
CA ARG A 7 -47.22 -13.31 -37.94
C ARG A 7 -46.62 -11.95 -38.30
N PRO A 8 -46.88 -10.88 -37.53
CA PRO A 8 -46.30 -9.58 -37.84
C PRO A 8 -44.78 -9.62 -37.62
N PRO A 9 -44.00 -8.83 -38.38
CA PRO A 9 -42.55 -8.77 -38.25
C PRO A 9 -42.16 -8.25 -36.86
N GLN A 10 -41.22 -8.92 -36.21
CA GLN A 10 -40.61 -8.41 -34.98
C GLN A 10 -39.94 -7.06 -35.28
N PRO A 11 -40.15 -6.02 -34.45
CA PRO A 11 -39.41 -4.78 -34.60
C PRO A 11 -37.93 -5.02 -34.31
N PRO A 12 -37.01 -4.29 -34.98
CA PRO A 12 -35.58 -4.40 -34.70
C PRO A 12 -35.29 -4.01 -33.24
N PRO A 13 -34.15 -4.45 -32.66
CA PRO A 13 -33.75 -4.03 -31.33
C PRO A 13 -33.67 -2.50 -31.32
N THR A 14 -34.62 -1.87 -30.62
CA THR A 14 -34.58 -0.45 -30.36
C THR A 14 -33.41 -0.18 -29.43
N ASP A 15 -32.43 0.50 -29.99
CA ASP A 15 -31.38 1.20 -29.26
C ASP A 15 -32.07 2.22 -28.35
N ILE A 16 -32.29 1.88 -27.08
CA ILE A 16 -32.81 2.81 -26.06
C ILE A 16 -31.63 3.64 -25.60
N ASP A 17 -31.14 4.48 -26.49
CA ASP A 17 -30.16 5.50 -26.20
C ASP A 17 -30.81 6.81 -26.61
N THR A 18 -31.61 7.40 -25.72
CA THR A 18 -31.87 8.86 -25.67
C THR A 18 -32.77 9.23 -24.49
N ALA A 19 -32.30 10.25 -23.75
CA ALA A 19 -32.94 10.96 -22.64
C ALA A 19 -32.85 10.28 -21.26
N TYR A 20 -31.63 10.22 -20.73
CA TYR A 20 -31.41 10.10 -19.29
C TYR A 20 -31.80 11.41 -18.58
N PRO A 21 -32.58 11.38 -17.48
CA PRO A 21 -32.72 12.54 -16.64
C PRO A 21 -31.36 12.81 -15.99
N ILE A 22 -30.72 13.90 -16.39
CA ILE A 22 -29.64 14.48 -15.60
C ILE A 22 -30.33 14.98 -14.32
N LEU A 23 -30.24 14.20 -13.24
CA LEU A 23 -30.47 14.71 -11.89
C LEU A 23 -29.30 15.65 -11.56
N THR A 24 -29.30 16.84 -12.14
CA THR A 24 -28.58 17.96 -11.56
C THR A 24 -29.22 18.19 -10.21
N ARG A 25 -28.48 17.88 -9.15
CA ARG A 25 -28.87 18.23 -7.79
C ARG A 25 -28.99 19.76 -7.77
N GLU A 26 -30.20 20.30 -7.87
CA GLU A 26 -30.43 21.69 -7.52
C GLU A 26 -30.04 21.83 -6.06
N VAL A 27 -28.98 22.61 -5.81
CA VAL A 27 -28.64 23.10 -4.47
C VAL A 27 -29.80 23.98 -4.05
N SER A 28 -30.80 23.35 -3.45
CA SER A 28 -31.96 24.03 -2.88
C SER A 28 -31.47 24.85 -1.69
N THR A 29 -31.28 26.14 -1.93
CA THR A 29 -31.15 27.15 -0.88
C THR A 29 -32.50 27.27 -0.19
N ALA A 30 -32.70 26.49 0.88
CA ALA A 30 -33.94 26.46 1.62
C ALA A 30 -34.13 27.78 2.40
N THR A 31 -35.20 28.51 2.07
CA THR A 31 -35.72 29.65 2.83
C THR A 31 -36.40 29.15 4.14
N PRO A 32 -36.26 29.87 5.28
CA PRO A 32 -36.52 29.31 6.59
C PRO A 32 -37.92 29.64 7.12
N THR A 33 -38.54 28.72 7.85
CA THR A 33 -39.59 29.06 8.84
C THR A 33 -39.44 28.25 10.14
N SER A 34 -39.02 28.97 11.20
CA SER A 34 -39.28 28.85 12.67
C SER A 34 -39.28 27.49 13.40
N ARG A 35 -38.78 27.32 14.64
CA ARG A 35 -37.84 28.03 15.55
C ARG A 35 -37.67 27.09 16.76
N SER A 36 -36.47 26.55 17.03
CA SER A 36 -36.00 26.11 18.36
C SER A 36 -34.54 25.63 18.22
N ASP A 37 -33.58 26.34 18.85
CA ASP A 37 -32.13 26.09 18.92
C ASP A 37 -31.43 25.62 17.62
N GLY A 38 -30.72 26.56 16.98
CA GLY A 38 -30.70 26.66 15.52
C GLY A 38 -29.80 25.70 14.71
N PRO A 39 -30.16 25.47 13.42
CA PRO A 39 -29.42 24.65 12.46
C PRO A 39 -28.06 25.23 12.05
N VAL A 40 -27.74 26.48 12.39
CA VAL A 40 -26.46 27.11 12.05
C VAL A 40 -25.34 26.58 12.92
N GLY A 41 -25.62 26.23 14.18
CA GLY A 41 -24.63 25.60 15.06
C GLY A 41 -24.22 24.22 14.54
N ASP A 42 -25.21 23.43 14.12
CA ASP A 42 -25.00 22.11 13.54
C ASP A 42 -24.40 22.19 12.13
N GLN A 43 -24.79 23.17 11.30
CA GLN A 43 -24.17 23.42 10.00
C GLN A 43 -22.73 23.92 10.13
N ALA A 44 -22.44 24.77 11.10
CA ALA A 44 -21.08 25.21 11.39
C ALA A 44 -20.24 24.04 11.93
N ALA A 45 -20.79 23.23 12.83
CA ALA A 45 -20.13 22.03 13.32
C ALA A 45 -19.86 21.03 12.19
N GLN A 46 -20.83 20.82 11.29
CA GLN A 46 -20.68 19.96 10.12
C GLN A 46 -19.64 20.52 9.16
N ALA A 47 -19.71 21.80 8.79
CA ALA A 47 -18.74 22.43 7.91
C ALA A 47 -17.32 22.42 8.49
N ILE A 48 -17.18 22.63 9.80
CA ILE A 48 -15.90 22.52 10.51
C ILE A 48 -15.42 21.07 10.49
N SER A 49 -16.30 20.09 10.71
CA SER A 49 -15.98 18.67 10.62
C SER A 49 -15.57 18.24 9.22
N ASP A 50 -16.21 18.76 8.18
CA ASP A 50 -15.91 18.48 6.78
C ASP A 50 -14.56 19.09 6.36
N VAL A 51 -14.28 20.33 6.78
CA VAL A 51 -13.00 21.03 6.50
C VAL A 51 -11.83 20.39 7.26
N LEU A 52 -12.08 19.88 8.47
CA LEU A 52 -11.07 19.27 9.34
C LEU A 52 -10.97 17.75 9.22
N GLY A 53 -11.89 17.08 8.51
CA GLY A 53 -11.96 15.61 8.44
C GLY A 53 -12.07 14.93 9.82
N TRP A 54 -12.71 15.60 10.78
CA TRP A 54 -12.74 15.20 12.19
C TRP A 54 -14.13 15.37 12.79
N LYS A 55 -14.64 14.35 13.50
CA LYS A 55 -15.98 14.38 14.11
C LYS A 55 -15.94 14.97 15.51
N TRP A 56 -16.68 16.07 15.73
CA TRP A 56 -16.77 16.76 17.00
C TRP A 56 -17.23 15.85 18.15
N ARG A 57 -16.50 15.87 19.28
CA ARG A 57 -16.89 15.22 20.54
C ARG A 57 -16.93 16.26 21.65
N ASN A 58 -18.02 16.28 22.43
CA ASN A 58 -18.16 17.21 23.54
C ASN A 58 -17.03 17.01 24.57
N GLY A 59 -16.21 18.04 24.78
CA GLY A 59 -15.09 18.05 25.72
C GLY A 59 -13.72 17.72 25.12
N ASP A 60 -13.61 17.43 23.83
CA ASP A 60 -12.33 17.10 23.17
C ASP A 60 -11.66 18.33 22.53
N THR A 61 -11.28 19.30 23.37
CA THR A 61 -10.59 20.52 22.91
C THR A 61 -9.20 20.22 22.33
N ASN A 62 -8.55 19.17 22.81
CA ASN A 62 -7.23 18.76 22.34
C ASN A 62 -7.29 18.14 20.94
N GLY A 63 -8.28 17.28 20.68
CA GLY A 63 -8.54 16.71 19.36
C GLY A 63 -8.87 17.78 18.32
N PHE A 64 -9.64 18.80 18.71
CA PHE A 64 -9.94 19.94 17.84
C PHE A 64 -8.68 20.74 17.44
N VAL A 65 -7.82 21.07 18.41
CA VAL A 65 -6.57 21.80 18.14
C VAL A 65 -5.61 20.97 17.29
N ALA A 66 -5.53 19.66 17.51
CA ALA A 66 -4.72 18.76 16.71
C ALA A 66 -5.24 18.65 15.26
N ALA A 67 -6.56 18.60 15.06
CA ALA A 67 -7.18 18.59 13.74
C ALA A 67 -6.90 19.92 13.00
N LEU A 68 -7.03 21.05 13.68
CA LEU A 68 -6.79 22.38 13.10
C LEU A 68 -5.31 22.57 12.72
N THR A 69 -4.39 22.17 13.59
CA THR A 69 -2.94 22.23 13.31
C THR A 69 -2.53 21.30 12.17
N GLY A 70 -3.22 20.16 12.00
CA GLY A 70 -2.91 19.22 10.94
C GLY A 70 -3.58 19.50 9.59
N SER A 71 -4.60 20.35 9.53
CA SER A 71 -5.31 20.70 8.28
C SER A 71 -4.83 22.03 7.68
N PHE A 72 -4.12 22.85 8.45
CA PHE A 72 -3.62 24.15 8.02
C PHE A 72 -2.12 24.28 8.28
N ALA A 73 -1.35 24.50 7.21
CA ALA A 73 0.05 24.90 7.31
C ALA A 73 0.14 26.43 7.31
N LEU A 74 0.76 27.00 8.34
CA LEU A 74 0.98 28.44 8.46
C LEU A 74 2.41 28.77 8.03
N SER A 75 2.57 29.67 7.06
CA SER A 75 3.87 30.21 6.65
C SER A 75 3.86 31.73 6.74
N LYS A 76 4.96 32.31 7.21
CA LYS A 76 5.12 33.77 7.26
C LYS A 76 5.84 34.24 6.01
N VAL A 77 5.10 34.91 5.12
CA VAL A 77 5.60 35.42 3.85
C VAL A 77 5.41 36.93 3.86
N GLU A 78 6.47 37.68 3.55
CA GLU A 78 6.42 39.14 3.41
C GLU A 78 5.63 39.89 4.51
N GLY A 79 5.91 39.55 5.77
CA GLY A 79 5.34 40.26 6.92
C GLY A 79 3.89 39.91 7.27
N HIS A 80 3.23 39.01 6.54
CA HIS A 80 1.89 38.50 6.86
C HIS A 80 1.89 36.97 6.98
N THR A 81 0.87 36.45 7.67
CA THR A 81 0.70 35.00 7.86
C THR A 81 -0.22 34.48 6.77
N GLU A 82 0.31 33.62 5.90
CA GLU A 82 -0.48 32.87 4.94
C GLU A 82 -0.86 31.51 5.55
N ALA A 83 -2.12 31.11 5.35
CA ALA A 83 -2.62 29.80 5.75
C ALA A 83 -2.93 28.98 4.50
N LYS A 84 -2.19 27.89 4.31
CA LYS A 84 -2.46 26.92 3.24
C LYS A 84 -3.32 25.80 3.80
N TRP A 85 -4.56 25.73 3.33
CA TRP A 85 -5.45 24.60 3.63
C TRP A 85 -5.07 23.41 2.75
N THR A 86 -4.75 22.28 3.39
CA THR A 86 -4.61 20.99 2.73
C THR A 86 -5.78 20.14 3.17
N PRO A 87 -6.74 19.81 2.28
CA PRO A 87 -7.85 18.94 2.66
C PRO A 87 -7.26 17.65 3.23
N ARG A 88 -7.70 17.28 4.43
CA ARG A 88 -7.54 15.92 4.90
C ARG A 88 -8.46 15.04 4.05
N GLY A 89 -8.08 14.77 2.80
CA GLY A 89 -8.45 13.50 2.20
C GLY A 89 -7.87 12.47 3.14
N TYR A 90 -8.75 11.80 3.92
CA TYR A 90 -8.42 10.84 4.97
C TYR A 90 -6.96 10.96 5.38
N ALA A 91 -6.66 11.84 6.34
CA ALA A 91 -5.35 11.81 6.97
C ALA A 91 -5.26 10.44 7.65
N VAL A 92 -4.85 9.45 6.85
CA VAL A 92 -4.30 8.17 7.25
C VAL A 92 -3.30 8.60 8.27
N GLN A 93 -3.67 8.35 9.51
CA GLN A 93 -2.85 8.66 10.64
C GLN A 93 -1.47 8.10 10.29
N ALA A 94 -0.46 8.97 10.26
CA ALA A 94 0.92 8.59 10.00
C ALA A 94 1.41 7.47 10.95
N ASP A 95 0.59 7.13 11.95
CA ASP A 95 0.74 6.02 12.88
C ASP A 95 0.34 4.63 12.35
N LEU A 96 -0.40 4.52 11.23
CA LEU A 96 -0.88 3.23 10.69
C LEU A 96 0.07 2.60 9.66
N GLY A 97 1.14 3.29 9.31
CA GLY A 97 2.06 2.82 8.27
C GLY A 97 3.26 3.75 8.09
N ALA A 98 3.80 4.29 9.18
CA ALA A 98 5.14 4.87 9.15
C ALA A 98 6.08 3.85 8.47
N VAL A 99 7.04 4.35 7.67
CA VAL A 99 8.10 3.54 7.06
C VAL A 99 8.59 2.51 8.09
N THR A 100 8.23 1.23 7.96
CA THR A 100 8.44 0.20 9.01
C THR A 100 9.29 -0.95 8.49
N GLY A 101 9.95 -1.64 9.42
CA GLY A 101 10.75 -2.83 9.12
C GLY A 101 11.90 -2.54 8.15
N ALA A 102 11.99 -3.32 7.07
CA ALA A 102 13.07 -3.18 6.09
C ALA A 102 13.01 -1.86 5.31
N GLN A 103 11.81 -1.34 5.06
CA GLN A 103 11.63 -0.02 4.43
C GLN A 103 12.23 1.08 5.33
N ALA A 104 12.05 0.97 6.65
CA ALA A 104 12.63 1.91 7.61
C ALA A 104 14.16 1.86 7.57
N SER A 105 14.71 0.64 7.49
CA SER A 105 16.14 0.43 7.32
C SER A 105 16.64 1.02 6.00
N LEU A 106 15.89 0.91 4.92
CA LEU A 106 16.27 1.44 3.61
C LEU A 106 16.24 2.98 3.61
N ALA A 107 15.18 3.57 4.15
CA ALA A 107 15.07 5.02 4.32
C ALA A 107 16.18 5.59 5.22
N ALA A 108 16.49 4.92 6.35
CA ALA A 108 17.57 5.33 7.23
C ALA A 108 18.95 5.26 6.53
N ARG A 109 19.23 4.17 5.80
CA ARG A 109 20.44 4.06 4.99
C ARG A 109 20.50 5.14 3.92
N ALA A 110 19.39 5.41 3.26
CA ALA A 110 19.30 6.44 2.23
C ALA A 110 19.61 7.83 2.81
N ARG A 111 19.07 8.18 3.99
CA ARG A 111 19.41 9.44 4.68
C ARG A 111 20.91 9.58 4.92
N THR A 112 21.53 8.54 5.49
CA THR A 112 22.98 8.55 5.78
C THR A 112 23.78 8.67 4.49
N ALA A 113 23.52 7.79 3.52
CA ALA A 113 24.25 7.77 2.26
C ALA A 113 24.09 9.08 1.47
N VAL A 114 22.88 9.65 1.40
CA VAL A 114 22.64 10.92 0.68
C VAL A 114 23.33 12.08 1.38
N LYS A 115 23.29 12.12 2.72
CA LYS A 115 23.99 13.14 3.50
C LYS A 115 25.51 13.06 3.28
N ASP A 116 26.09 11.89 3.53
CA ASP A 116 27.55 11.70 3.50
C ASP A 116 28.08 11.82 2.07
N SER A 117 27.38 11.25 1.08
CA SER A 117 27.73 11.44 -0.34
C SER A 117 27.58 12.88 -0.79
N GLY A 118 26.58 13.62 -0.30
CA GLY A 118 26.40 15.04 -0.63
C GLY A 118 27.56 15.90 -0.12
N GLU A 119 27.99 15.68 1.13
CA GLU A 119 29.14 16.38 1.72
C GLU A 119 30.43 16.06 0.95
N LEU A 120 30.66 14.80 0.58
CA LEU A 120 31.81 14.40 -0.23
C LEU A 120 31.75 15.00 -1.64
N LEU A 121 30.57 15.01 -2.26
CA LEU A 121 30.34 15.52 -3.61
C LEU A 121 30.65 17.02 -3.72
N ASP A 122 30.28 17.79 -2.69
CA ASP A 122 30.59 19.22 -2.57
C ASP A 122 32.09 19.47 -2.36
N SER A 123 32.79 18.53 -1.73
CA SER A 123 34.23 18.63 -1.48
C SER A 123 35.10 18.25 -2.68
N LEU A 124 34.53 17.65 -3.73
CA LEU A 124 35.31 17.21 -4.90
C LEU A 124 35.96 18.41 -5.60
N THR A 125 37.21 18.24 -6.00
CA THR A 125 37.91 19.20 -6.85
C THR A 125 38.33 18.53 -8.15
N PRO A 126 38.23 19.19 -9.31
CA PRO A 126 38.71 18.61 -10.57
C PRO A 126 40.21 18.34 -10.52
N LEU A 127 40.63 17.15 -10.94
CA LEU A 127 42.04 16.78 -11.10
C LEU A 127 42.55 17.17 -12.50
N ARG A 128 41.64 17.22 -13.47
CA ARG A 128 41.96 17.60 -14.84
C ARG A 128 42.20 19.10 -14.98
N VAL A 129 43.28 19.47 -15.67
CA VAL A 129 43.68 20.87 -15.87
C VAL A 129 42.79 21.61 -16.88
N ASP A 130 42.29 20.93 -17.91
CA ASP A 130 41.44 21.48 -18.98
C ASP A 130 39.93 21.25 -18.75
N PHE A 131 39.49 21.11 -17.49
CA PHE A 131 38.09 20.87 -17.19
C PHE A 131 37.19 22.08 -17.51
N ASN A 132 35.99 21.80 -18.03
CA ASN A 132 34.95 22.81 -18.17
C ASN A 132 34.14 22.90 -16.86
N LYS A 133 34.29 24.02 -16.15
CA LYS A 133 33.62 24.26 -14.86
C LYS A 133 32.11 24.20 -14.94
N GLU A 134 31.50 24.79 -15.96
CA GLU A 134 30.03 24.83 -16.07
C GLU A 134 29.45 23.42 -16.27
N VAL A 135 30.09 22.62 -17.11
CA VAL A 135 29.70 21.23 -17.35
C VAL A 135 29.92 20.37 -16.11
N ALA A 136 31.08 20.51 -15.46
CA ALA A 136 31.42 19.76 -14.25
C ALA A 136 30.43 20.03 -13.11
N GLU A 137 30.16 21.31 -12.81
CA GLU A 137 29.18 21.69 -11.78
C GLU A 137 27.75 21.29 -12.17
N GLY A 138 27.41 21.31 -13.47
CA GLY A 138 26.13 20.80 -13.97
C GLY A 138 25.93 19.32 -13.65
N PHE A 139 26.92 18.47 -13.91
CA PHE A 139 26.83 17.05 -13.56
C PHE A 139 26.82 16.81 -12.05
N ARG A 140 27.59 17.58 -11.27
CA ARG A 140 27.51 17.55 -9.81
C ARG A 140 26.08 17.82 -9.32
N ALA A 141 25.44 18.87 -9.85
CA ALA A 141 24.09 19.24 -9.46
C ALA A 141 23.06 18.14 -9.81
N LEU A 142 23.24 17.43 -10.93
CA LEU A 142 22.40 16.29 -11.29
C LEU A 142 22.54 15.14 -10.29
N VAL A 143 23.76 14.80 -9.86
CA VAL A 143 23.96 13.77 -8.83
C VAL A 143 23.29 14.17 -7.51
N HIS A 144 23.44 15.43 -7.06
CA HIS A 144 22.74 15.94 -5.88
C HIS A 144 21.22 15.80 -5.99
N HIS A 145 20.66 16.20 -7.13
CA HIS A 145 19.22 16.11 -7.39
C HIS A 145 18.74 14.67 -7.28
N ASP A 146 19.42 13.73 -7.96
CA ASP A 146 19.00 12.33 -7.99
C ASP A 146 19.15 11.64 -6.62
N LEU A 147 20.20 11.95 -5.86
CA LEU A 147 20.36 11.46 -4.49
C LEU A 147 19.23 11.95 -3.58
N GLU A 148 18.85 13.21 -3.71
CA GLU A 148 17.76 13.81 -2.94
C GLU A 148 16.39 13.21 -3.33
N GLU A 149 16.13 13.01 -4.63
CA GLU A 149 14.93 12.33 -5.11
C GLU A 149 14.88 10.88 -4.62
N LEU A 150 16.02 10.16 -4.63
CA LEU A 150 16.12 8.80 -4.10
C LEU A 150 15.73 8.75 -2.61
N ARG A 151 16.20 9.72 -1.82
CA ARG A 151 15.83 9.84 -0.40
C ARG A 151 14.32 9.98 -0.25
N LYS A 152 13.72 10.93 -0.98
CA LYS A 152 12.28 11.20 -0.90
C LYS A 152 11.45 9.98 -1.27
N GLU A 153 11.85 9.22 -2.31
CA GLU A 153 11.15 8.00 -2.68
C GLU A 153 11.20 6.95 -1.57
N PHE A 154 12.37 6.72 -0.96
CA PHE A 154 12.48 5.74 0.13
C PHE A 154 11.74 6.13 1.41
N GLU A 155 11.52 7.43 1.62
CA GLU A 155 10.71 7.95 2.71
C GLU A 155 9.20 7.94 2.41
N SER A 156 8.81 7.69 1.17
CA SER A 156 7.40 7.55 0.80
C SER A 156 6.79 6.34 1.51
N PRO A 157 5.56 6.45 2.04
CA PRO A 157 4.87 5.31 2.67
C PRO A 157 4.64 4.17 1.68
N LEU A 158 4.37 4.49 0.42
CA LEU A 158 4.36 3.55 -0.70
C LEU A 158 5.47 3.95 -1.68
N ILE A 159 6.54 3.17 -1.72
CA ILE A 159 7.68 3.41 -2.60
C ILE A 159 7.26 3.09 -4.04
N ARG A 160 7.50 4.03 -4.95
CA ARG A 160 7.28 3.84 -6.37
C ARG A 160 8.46 3.07 -6.95
N VAL A 161 8.34 1.75 -7.03
CA VAL A 161 9.40 0.85 -7.54
C VAL A 161 10.00 1.35 -8.86
N PRO A 162 9.21 1.64 -9.91
CA PRO A 162 9.76 2.05 -11.20
C PRO A 162 10.51 3.39 -11.14
N ARG A 163 10.13 4.28 -10.23
CA ARG A 163 10.76 5.58 -10.05
C ARG A 163 12.13 5.43 -9.40
N VAL A 164 12.24 4.58 -8.38
CA VAL A 164 13.53 4.27 -7.76
C VAL A 164 14.48 3.59 -8.76
N ASP A 165 13.97 2.65 -9.55
CA ASP A 165 14.75 1.98 -10.60
C ASP A 165 15.26 2.98 -11.64
N GLN A 166 14.39 3.91 -12.07
CA GLN A 166 14.78 5.00 -12.97
C GLN A 166 15.90 5.87 -12.38
N ILE A 167 15.81 6.24 -11.10
CA ILE A 167 16.83 7.08 -10.44
C ILE A 167 18.17 6.34 -10.38
N PHE A 168 18.18 5.05 -10.04
CA PHE A 168 19.41 4.25 -10.07
C PHE A 168 19.97 4.10 -11.49
N GLN A 169 19.10 3.97 -12.50
CA GLN A 169 19.52 3.96 -13.90
C GLN A 169 20.15 5.29 -14.30
N LEU A 170 19.67 6.43 -13.82
CA LEU A 170 20.29 7.74 -14.08
C LEU A 170 21.63 7.89 -13.37
N LEU A 171 21.71 7.50 -12.09
CA LEU A 171 22.92 7.62 -11.28
C LEU A 171 24.05 6.70 -11.74
N LEU A 172 23.73 5.44 -12.04
CA LEU A 172 24.71 4.36 -12.25
C LEU A 172 24.74 3.82 -13.68
N PHE A 173 23.73 4.13 -14.51
CA PHE A 173 23.50 3.50 -15.83
C PHE A 173 23.39 1.97 -15.77
N VAL A 174 22.86 1.45 -14.67
CA VAL A 174 22.53 0.03 -14.55
C VAL A 174 21.15 -0.20 -15.14
N SER A 175 21.05 -1.05 -16.17
CA SER A 175 19.78 -1.48 -16.73
C SER A 175 19.22 -2.68 -15.97
N ASP A 176 17.93 -2.64 -15.68
CA ASP A 176 17.16 -3.69 -15.00
C ASP A 176 16.91 -4.94 -15.88
N GLN A 177 17.48 -4.96 -17.08
CA GLN A 177 17.39 -6.13 -17.95
C GLN A 177 18.30 -7.22 -17.39
N PRO A 178 17.81 -8.45 -17.12
CA PRO A 178 18.70 -9.57 -16.94
C PRO A 178 19.58 -9.61 -18.19
N ALA A 179 20.90 -9.52 -18.00
CA ALA A 179 21.84 -9.63 -19.11
C ALA A 179 21.40 -10.82 -19.97
N PRO A 180 21.26 -10.68 -21.30
CA PRO A 180 20.90 -11.80 -22.14
C PRO A 180 21.90 -12.89 -21.82
N SER A 181 21.41 -14.03 -21.32
CA SER A 181 22.22 -15.16 -20.88
C SER A 181 23.18 -15.52 -22.00
N ALA A 182 24.38 -14.94 -21.95
CA ALA A 182 25.44 -15.27 -22.85
C ALA A 182 25.76 -16.72 -22.51
N VAL A 183 25.45 -17.60 -23.45
CA VAL A 183 25.67 -19.04 -23.39
C VAL A 183 27.10 -19.27 -22.89
N GLY A 184 27.24 -19.59 -21.60
CA GLY A 184 28.52 -19.94 -20.97
C GLY A 184 29.07 -19.02 -19.87
N GLY A 185 28.44 -17.89 -19.53
CA GLY A 185 28.90 -17.02 -18.43
C GLY A 185 27.89 -16.95 -17.30
N GLY A 186 28.22 -17.49 -16.12
CA GLY A 186 27.37 -17.36 -14.93
C GLY A 186 27.11 -15.89 -14.63
N GLY A 187 25.84 -15.47 -14.72
CA GLY A 187 25.40 -14.12 -14.37
C GLY A 187 25.62 -13.86 -12.88
N GLY A 188 26.83 -13.41 -12.55
CA GLY A 188 27.15 -12.89 -11.24
C GLY A 188 26.38 -11.59 -10.98
N PRO A 189 26.28 -11.16 -9.70
CA PRO A 189 25.71 -9.86 -9.37
C PRO A 189 26.42 -8.76 -10.15
N VAL A 190 25.65 -7.81 -10.72
CA VAL A 190 26.19 -6.62 -11.38
C VAL A 190 27.14 -5.93 -10.41
N THR A 191 28.44 -5.98 -10.67
CA THR A 191 29.45 -5.33 -9.83
C THR A 191 29.62 -3.91 -10.32
N ILE A 192 29.36 -2.94 -9.44
CA ILE A 192 29.51 -1.51 -9.73
C ILE A 192 30.94 -1.13 -9.33
N ASP A 193 31.72 -0.68 -10.30
CA ASP A 193 33.11 -0.28 -10.13
C ASP A 193 33.25 1.24 -10.34
N PRO A 194 33.81 2.01 -9.39
CA PRO A 194 34.01 3.45 -9.51
C PRO A 194 34.74 3.89 -10.79
N ASP A 195 35.68 3.08 -11.29
CA ASP A 195 36.48 3.42 -12.47
C ASP A 195 35.70 3.24 -13.77
N THR A 196 34.61 2.45 -13.75
CA THR A 196 33.82 2.14 -14.95
C THR A 196 32.33 2.47 -14.83
N VAL A 197 31.87 2.98 -13.69
CA VAL A 197 30.47 3.38 -13.46
C VAL A 197 30.01 4.38 -14.52
N GLY A 198 28.80 4.19 -15.02
CA GLY A 198 28.17 5.08 -15.98
C GLY A 198 27.29 6.13 -15.29
N GLY A 199 26.32 6.64 -16.04
CA GLY A 199 25.29 7.53 -15.49
C GLY A 199 25.86 8.88 -15.07
N HIS A 200 25.13 9.60 -14.22
CA HIS A 200 25.57 10.89 -13.72
C HIS A 200 26.85 10.79 -12.87
N LEU A 201 27.08 9.68 -12.16
CA LEU A 201 28.34 9.46 -11.43
C LEU A 201 29.53 9.32 -12.37
N GLY A 202 29.39 8.53 -13.45
CA GLY A 202 30.40 8.44 -14.51
C GLY A 202 30.65 9.77 -15.21
N MET A 203 29.60 10.57 -15.45
CA MET A 203 29.74 11.91 -16.01
C MET A 203 30.53 12.86 -15.10
N VAL A 204 30.32 12.80 -13.78
CA VAL A 204 31.13 13.55 -12.81
C VAL A 204 32.59 13.08 -12.85
N ARG A 205 32.84 11.76 -12.85
CA ARG A 205 34.19 11.20 -12.98
C ARG A 205 34.92 11.77 -14.19
N ASP A 206 34.29 11.68 -15.35
CA ASP A 206 34.90 12.05 -16.63
C ASP A 206 35.08 13.57 -16.75
N ALA A 207 34.15 14.36 -16.19
CA ALA A 207 34.24 15.82 -16.21
C ALA A 207 35.34 16.36 -15.28
N PHE A 208 35.48 15.77 -14.09
CA PHE A 208 36.47 16.16 -13.08
C PHE A 208 37.83 15.47 -13.28
N GLY A 209 37.90 14.41 -14.09
CA GLY A 209 39.11 13.61 -14.28
C GLY A 209 39.44 12.75 -13.06
N LEU A 210 38.43 12.17 -12.41
CA LEU A 210 38.57 11.38 -11.17
C LEU A 210 39.03 9.94 -11.48
N VAL A 211 40.11 9.80 -12.24
CA VAL A 211 40.70 8.54 -12.66
C VAL A 211 42.10 8.37 -12.06
N PRO A 212 42.56 7.13 -11.81
CA PRO A 212 43.87 6.89 -11.19
C PRO A 212 45.03 7.56 -11.93
N ASP A 213 44.96 7.63 -13.26
CA ASP A 213 46.02 8.19 -14.12
C ASP A 213 46.25 9.70 -13.94
N LEU A 214 45.33 10.42 -13.29
CA LEU A 214 45.43 11.87 -13.04
C LEU A 214 45.77 12.19 -11.58
N VAL A 215 46.13 11.19 -10.79
CA VAL A 215 46.52 11.36 -9.37
C VAL A 215 48.03 11.53 -9.27
N ASP A 216 48.47 12.78 -9.10
CA ASP A 216 49.88 13.13 -8.98
C ASP A 216 50.31 13.45 -7.53
N SER A 217 49.35 13.71 -6.64
CA SER A 217 49.59 14.08 -5.25
C SER A 217 48.69 13.35 -4.26
N VAL A 218 49.10 13.38 -2.97
CA VAL A 218 48.28 12.89 -1.85
C VAL A 218 46.94 13.66 -1.73
N GLY A 219 46.91 14.91 -2.19
CA GLY A 219 45.67 15.68 -2.27
C GLY A 219 44.71 15.08 -3.29
N ASP A 220 45.22 14.74 -4.47
CA ASP A 220 44.45 14.14 -5.57
C ASP A 220 43.96 12.74 -5.19
N GLU A 221 44.79 11.96 -4.50
CA GLU A 221 44.42 10.65 -3.96
C GLU A 221 43.24 10.75 -2.96
N ARG A 222 43.21 11.80 -2.13
CA ARG A 222 42.08 12.05 -1.22
C ARG A 222 40.80 12.38 -1.98
N VAL A 223 40.90 13.16 -3.06
CA VAL A 223 39.76 13.50 -3.91
C VAL A 223 39.23 12.26 -4.63
N GLN A 224 40.12 11.45 -5.21
CA GLN A 224 39.76 10.18 -5.83
C GLN A 224 39.09 9.23 -4.82
N THR A 225 39.65 9.11 -3.61
CA THR A 225 39.06 8.32 -2.53
C THR A 225 37.66 8.81 -2.15
N SER A 226 37.45 10.13 -2.12
CA SER A 226 36.13 10.71 -1.86
C SER A 226 35.12 10.33 -2.94
N TYR A 227 35.53 10.36 -4.22
CA TYR A 227 34.70 9.90 -5.34
C TYR A 227 34.37 8.40 -5.26
N ILE A 228 35.36 7.54 -5.02
CA ILE A 228 35.17 6.10 -4.82
C ILE A 228 34.15 5.85 -3.70
N THR A 229 34.29 6.56 -2.58
CA THR A 229 33.38 6.46 -1.43
C THR A 229 31.94 6.83 -1.80
N ILE A 230 31.73 7.87 -2.63
CA ILE A 230 30.40 8.25 -3.12
C ILE A 230 29.78 7.10 -3.95
N VAL A 231 30.55 6.53 -4.88
CA VAL A 231 30.07 5.42 -5.71
C VAL A 231 29.71 4.21 -4.86
N ASP A 232 30.54 3.86 -3.87
CA ASP A 232 30.30 2.74 -2.97
C ASP A 232 29.02 2.93 -2.14
N TRP A 233 28.74 4.15 -1.65
CA TRP A 233 27.49 4.46 -0.97
C TRP A 233 26.27 4.21 -1.86
N VAL A 234 26.30 4.70 -3.09
CA VAL A 234 25.19 4.55 -4.04
C VAL A 234 25.03 3.09 -4.48
N ALA A 235 26.13 2.38 -4.72
CA ALA A 235 26.12 0.95 -5.04
C ALA A 235 25.55 0.11 -3.89
N SER A 236 25.95 0.39 -2.65
CA SER A 236 25.42 -0.29 -1.46
C SER A 236 23.92 -0.08 -1.28
N LEU A 237 23.41 1.13 -1.54
CA LEU A 237 21.97 1.40 -1.58
C LEU A 237 21.28 0.62 -2.71
N TYR A 238 21.86 0.60 -3.90
CA TYR A 238 21.33 -0.14 -5.04
C TYR A 238 21.21 -1.64 -4.76
N TYR A 239 22.24 -2.27 -4.18
CA TYR A 239 22.17 -3.68 -3.80
C TYR A 239 21.12 -3.95 -2.72
N SER A 240 21.02 -3.05 -1.73
CA SER A 240 19.99 -3.14 -0.70
C SER A 240 18.58 -3.04 -1.31
N TRP A 241 18.40 -2.15 -2.28
CA TRP A 241 17.16 -1.96 -3.02
C TRP A 241 16.80 -3.22 -3.83
N GLN A 242 17.71 -3.72 -4.66
CA GLN A 242 17.46 -4.91 -5.49
C GLN A 242 17.09 -6.14 -4.65
N ALA A 243 17.71 -6.30 -3.47
CA ALA A 243 17.39 -7.39 -2.55
C ALA A 243 15.99 -7.28 -1.90
N GLN A 244 15.42 -6.08 -1.81
CA GLN A 244 14.19 -5.82 -1.05
C GLN A 244 12.98 -5.46 -1.92
N ARG A 245 13.19 -4.88 -3.11
CA ARG A 245 12.13 -4.30 -3.97
C ARG A 245 10.97 -5.27 -4.26
N GLY A 246 11.27 -6.55 -4.45
CA GLY A 246 10.25 -7.58 -4.71
C GLY A 246 9.29 -7.86 -3.54
N LYS A 247 9.55 -7.28 -2.36
CA LYS A 247 8.71 -7.40 -1.15
C LYS A 247 8.07 -6.08 -0.71
N ILE A 248 8.40 -4.99 -1.40
CA ILE A 248 8.00 -3.62 -1.03
C ILE A 248 6.63 -3.27 -1.60
N ASP A 249 6.39 -3.60 -2.87
CA ASP A 249 5.11 -3.32 -3.52
C ASP A 249 4.08 -4.39 -3.13
N PRO A 250 3.04 -4.04 -2.35
CA PRO A 250 2.06 -5.01 -1.88
C PRO A 250 1.09 -5.48 -2.99
N PHE A 251 0.99 -4.75 -4.11
CA PHE A 251 0.07 -5.05 -5.21
C PHE A 251 0.63 -6.09 -6.18
N THR A 252 1.96 -6.26 -6.23
CA THR A 252 2.63 -7.16 -7.18
C THR A 252 3.24 -8.40 -6.52
N LEU A 253 2.89 -8.66 -5.25
CA LEU A 253 3.44 -9.80 -4.50
C LEU A 253 3.02 -11.13 -5.14
N PRO A 254 3.97 -12.04 -5.44
CA PRO A 254 3.63 -13.38 -5.89
C PRO A 254 2.76 -14.13 -4.86
N PRO A 255 1.83 -14.99 -5.29
CA PRO A 255 1.03 -15.82 -4.39
C PRO A 255 1.93 -16.64 -3.44
N GLY A 256 1.62 -16.59 -2.14
CA GLY A 256 2.39 -17.30 -1.11
C GLY A 256 3.70 -16.61 -0.68
N SER A 257 4.02 -15.46 -1.26
CA SER A 257 5.10 -14.61 -0.75
C SER A 257 4.66 -13.80 0.47
N GLN A 258 5.61 -13.39 1.30
CA GLN A 258 5.38 -12.46 2.42
C GLN A 258 6.03 -11.12 2.09
N GLY A 259 5.18 -10.09 1.96
CA GLY A 259 5.61 -8.70 1.80
C GLY A 259 5.82 -7.98 3.14
N TYR A 260 6.22 -6.72 3.07
CA TYR A 260 6.32 -5.88 4.25
C TYR A 260 4.94 -5.42 4.73
N PHE A 261 4.75 -5.49 6.05
CA PHE A 261 3.46 -5.19 6.67
C PHE A 261 3.07 -3.72 6.58
N GLY A 262 4.02 -2.79 6.78
CA GLY A 262 3.76 -1.36 6.70
C GLY A 262 3.14 -0.93 5.36
N PRO A 263 3.80 -1.20 4.22
CA PRO A 263 3.24 -0.93 2.90
C PRO A 263 1.87 -1.57 2.69
N ALA A 264 1.68 -2.83 3.11
CA ALA A 264 0.40 -3.50 2.99
C ALA A 264 -0.72 -2.78 3.78
N LEU A 265 -0.44 -2.28 4.99
CA LEU A 265 -1.43 -1.51 5.76
C LEU A 265 -1.82 -0.19 5.09
N VAL A 266 -0.84 0.52 4.53
CA VAL A 266 -1.11 1.77 3.79
C VAL A 266 -1.95 1.46 2.55
N ALA A 267 -1.57 0.43 1.78
CA ALA A 267 -2.34 -0.01 0.62
C ALA A 267 -3.78 -0.41 0.98
N LEU A 268 -3.97 -1.22 2.03
CA LEU A 268 -5.31 -1.57 2.53
C LEU A 268 -6.11 -0.33 2.92
N SER A 269 -5.50 0.64 3.61
CA SER A 269 -6.21 1.87 3.99
C SER A 269 -6.67 2.68 2.78
N GLN A 270 -5.87 2.75 1.72
CA GLN A 270 -6.21 3.44 0.48
C GLN A 270 -7.28 2.68 -0.31
N LEU A 271 -7.16 1.36 -0.39
CA LEU A 271 -8.17 0.51 -1.05
C LEU A 271 -9.51 0.58 -0.34
N LEU A 272 -9.54 0.54 0.99
CA LEU A 272 -10.79 0.69 1.75
C LEU A 272 -11.45 2.06 1.49
N ALA A 273 -10.66 3.13 1.40
CA ALA A 273 -11.20 4.44 1.03
C ALA A 273 -11.78 4.46 -0.40
N ALA A 274 -11.10 3.81 -1.36
CA ALA A 274 -11.59 3.64 -2.73
C ALA A 274 -12.90 2.82 -2.76
N THR A 275 -12.93 1.68 -2.05
CA THR A 275 -14.13 0.82 -1.93
C THR A 275 -15.32 1.59 -1.34
N ALA A 276 -15.10 2.42 -0.32
CA ALA A 276 -16.16 3.24 0.25
C ALA A 276 -16.73 4.22 -0.80
N SER A 277 -15.86 4.90 -1.56
CA SER A 277 -16.26 5.77 -2.66
C SER A 277 -17.02 5.01 -3.76
N GLN A 278 -16.58 3.79 -4.08
CA GLN A 278 -17.22 2.94 -5.09
C GLN A 278 -18.64 2.51 -4.67
N VAL A 279 -18.90 2.32 -3.37
CA VAL A 279 -20.25 2.06 -2.86
C VAL A 279 -21.16 3.27 -3.05
N ASP A 280 -20.65 4.49 -2.84
CA ASP A 280 -21.41 5.73 -3.10
C ASP A 280 -21.72 5.86 -4.59
N GLU A 281 -20.74 5.61 -5.47
CA GLU A 281 -20.94 5.63 -6.93
C GLU A 281 -21.96 4.59 -7.41
N LEU A 282 -21.93 3.38 -6.84
CA LEU A 282 -22.91 2.34 -7.13
C LEU A 282 -24.31 2.74 -6.63
N THR A 283 -24.39 3.42 -5.49
CA THR A 283 -25.66 3.95 -4.97
C THR A 283 -26.25 5.01 -5.92
N ASP A 284 -25.40 5.91 -6.42
CA ASP A 284 -25.80 6.91 -7.43
C ASP A 284 -26.20 6.24 -8.76
N ALA A 285 -25.51 5.16 -9.15
CA ALA A 285 -25.89 4.37 -10.32
C ALA A 285 -27.28 3.77 -10.16
N PHE A 286 -27.62 3.21 -9.00
CA PHE A 286 -28.96 2.71 -8.69
C PHE A 286 -30.02 3.80 -8.72
N ASP A 287 -29.75 4.96 -8.11
CA ASP A 287 -30.67 6.09 -8.13
C ASP A 287 -30.94 6.58 -9.56
N SER A 288 -29.93 6.55 -10.44
CA SER A 288 -30.07 6.94 -11.85
C SER A 288 -30.99 6.03 -12.68
N VAL A 289 -31.21 4.79 -12.23
CA VAL A 289 -32.13 3.82 -12.85
C VAL A 289 -33.40 3.61 -12.03
N LEU A 290 -33.73 4.60 -11.20
CA LEU A 290 -34.93 4.67 -10.36
C LEU A 290 -35.01 3.60 -9.26
N ILE A 291 -33.94 2.84 -9.02
CA ILE A 291 -33.84 1.93 -7.88
C ILE A 291 -33.44 2.74 -6.66
N ASN A 292 -34.43 3.36 -6.02
CA ASN A 292 -34.22 4.28 -4.89
C ASN A 292 -33.85 3.56 -3.58
N ALA A 293 -33.49 4.33 -2.56
CA ALA A 293 -33.12 3.81 -1.25
C ALA A 293 -34.18 2.87 -0.63
N GLY A 294 -35.46 3.17 -0.77
CA GLY A 294 -36.54 2.32 -0.26
C GLY A 294 -36.64 0.98 -1.01
N GLU A 295 -36.48 1.00 -2.33
CA GLU A 295 -36.43 -0.21 -3.14
C GLU A 295 -35.23 -1.08 -2.79
N ARG A 296 -34.05 -0.49 -2.58
CA ARG A 296 -32.84 -1.21 -2.15
C ARG A 296 -33.04 -1.96 -0.82
N GLU A 297 -33.87 -1.46 0.10
CA GLU A 297 -34.17 -2.13 1.37
C GLU A 297 -35.13 -3.33 1.23
N VAL A 298 -35.83 -3.44 0.10
CA VAL A 298 -36.77 -4.54 -0.17
C VAL A 298 -36.17 -5.57 -1.13
N LEU A 299 -35.35 -5.12 -2.09
CA LEU A 299 -34.68 -5.99 -3.04
C LEU A 299 -33.76 -6.98 -2.34
N ARG A 300 -33.99 -8.26 -2.58
CA ARG A 300 -33.29 -9.36 -1.92
C ARG A 300 -32.14 -9.85 -2.79
N VAL A 301 -30.96 -9.94 -2.19
CA VAL A 301 -29.77 -10.52 -2.80
C VAL A 301 -29.44 -11.85 -2.13
N PRO A 302 -28.99 -12.86 -2.88
CA PRO A 302 -28.64 -14.17 -2.34
C PRO A 302 -27.40 -14.08 -1.44
N ILE A 303 -27.37 -14.91 -0.38
CA ILE A 303 -26.19 -15.06 0.49
C ILE A 303 -25.60 -16.47 0.27
N PRO A 304 -24.27 -16.62 0.22
CA PRO A 304 -23.63 -17.94 0.24
C PRO A 304 -24.09 -18.78 1.44
N GLY A 305 -24.43 -20.05 1.21
CA GLY A 305 -24.92 -20.95 2.25
C GLY A 305 -26.43 -20.88 2.52
N GLY A 306 -27.15 -20.01 1.80
CA GLY A 306 -28.62 -19.94 1.83
C GLY A 306 -29.14 -18.68 2.53
N GLY A 307 -30.37 -18.29 2.19
CA GLY A 307 -31.00 -17.07 2.66
C GLY A 307 -30.82 -15.88 1.73
N THR A 308 -31.34 -14.73 2.14
CA THR A 308 -31.25 -13.47 1.38
C THR A 308 -31.09 -12.28 2.33
N MET A 309 -30.44 -11.22 1.87
CA MET A 309 -30.40 -9.93 2.57
C MET A 309 -30.90 -8.79 1.67
N PRO A 310 -31.30 -7.64 2.24
CA PRO A 310 -31.56 -6.45 1.44
C PRO A 310 -30.31 -5.98 0.69
N LEU A 311 -30.46 -5.53 -0.55
CA LEU A 311 -29.39 -4.89 -1.33
C LEU A 311 -28.82 -3.67 -0.59
N GLY A 312 -29.69 -2.84 -0.01
CA GLY A 312 -29.28 -1.69 0.82
C GLY A 312 -28.51 -2.11 2.07
N GLY A 313 -28.87 -3.27 2.65
CA GLY A 313 -28.13 -3.87 3.76
C GLY A 313 -26.73 -4.33 3.36
N LEU A 314 -26.57 -4.92 2.17
CA LEU A 314 -25.26 -5.30 1.63
C LEU A 314 -24.37 -4.07 1.41
N LEU A 315 -24.88 -3.04 0.71
CA LEU A 315 -24.12 -1.82 0.43
C LEU A 315 -23.68 -1.12 1.73
N ARG A 316 -24.58 -1.03 2.72
CA ARG A 316 -24.25 -0.50 4.03
C ARG A 316 -23.18 -1.32 4.74
N TRP A 317 -23.27 -2.65 4.70
CA TRP A 317 -22.26 -3.51 5.31
C TRP A 317 -20.88 -3.31 4.66
N ILE A 318 -20.81 -3.22 3.33
CA ILE A 318 -19.55 -2.93 2.63
C ILE A 318 -19.01 -1.55 3.04
N SER A 319 -19.87 -0.52 3.10
CA SER A 319 -19.49 0.83 3.53
C SER A 319 -19.00 0.87 4.98
N ASP A 320 -19.70 0.21 5.91
CA ASP A 320 -19.31 0.14 7.33
C ASP A 320 -17.98 -0.59 7.49
N PHE A 321 -17.76 -1.67 6.72
CA PHE A 321 -16.48 -2.37 6.68
C PHE A 321 -15.36 -1.48 6.14
N ALA A 322 -15.58 -0.82 5.00
CA ALA A 322 -14.61 0.04 4.34
C ALA A 322 -14.23 1.27 5.18
N THR A 323 -15.18 1.86 5.90
CA THR A 323 -14.95 3.11 6.64
C THR A 323 -14.53 2.89 8.09
N THR A 324 -14.98 1.80 8.72
CA THR A 324 -14.88 1.63 10.18
C THR A 324 -14.30 0.28 10.57
N GLU A 325 -14.98 -0.83 10.27
CA GLU A 325 -14.62 -2.14 10.82
C GLU A 325 -13.26 -2.63 10.31
N GLY A 326 -13.00 -2.46 9.01
CA GLY A 326 -11.74 -2.83 8.38
C GLY A 326 -10.54 -2.14 9.02
N GLN A 327 -10.65 -0.83 9.27
CA GLN A 327 -9.61 -0.07 9.97
C GLN A 327 -9.47 -0.52 11.43
N GLN A 328 -10.56 -0.87 12.10
CA GLN A 328 -10.50 -1.40 13.47
C GLN A 328 -9.77 -2.74 13.52
N PHE A 329 -10.00 -3.66 12.58
CA PHE A 329 -9.26 -4.92 12.52
C PHE A 329 -7.76 -4.68 12.33
N ILE A 330 -7.40 -3.74 11.46
CA ILE A 330 -6.01 -3.36 11.19
C ILE A 330 -5.34 -2.73 12.43
N THR A 331 -5.99 -1.75 13.06
CA THR A 331 -5.43 -0.97 14.18
C THR A 331 -5.37 -1.75 15.49
N SER A 332 -6.42 -2.51 15.82
CA SER A 332 -6.57 -3.14 17.13
C SER A 332 -5.94 -4.53 17.22
N ALA A 333 -5.99 -5.30 16.14
CA ALA A 333 -5.57 -6.69 16.11
C ALA A 333 -4.35 -6.96 15.21
N GLY A 334 -3.84 -5.93 14.50
CA GLY A 334 -2.61 -6.02 13.73
C GLY A 334 -2.64 -7.13 12.67
N LYS A 335 -1.53 -7.85 12.50
CA LYS A 335 -1.42 -8.94 11.51
C LYS A 335 -2.44 -10.05 11.73
N ASP A 336 -2.64 -10.46 12.99
CA ASP A 336 -3.55 -11.57 13.31
C ASP A 336 -5.00 -11.17 13.04
N GLY A 337 -5.37 -9.91 13.28
CA GLY A 337 -6.66 -9.35 12.91
C GLY A 337 -6.90 -9.33 11.40
N VAL A 338 -5.85 -8.99 10.63
CA VAL A 338 -5.92 -8.98 9.17
C VAL A 338 -6.08 -10.40 8.60
N ASP A 339 -5.28 -11.35 9.08
CA ASP A 339 -5.28 -12.74 8.60
C ASP A 339 -6.59 -13.47 8.96
N SER A 340 -7.06 -13.31 10.20
CA SER A 340 -8.24 -14.03 10.69
C SER A 340 -9.56 -13.34 10.33
N ALA A 341 -9.85 -12.18 10.92
CA ALA A 341 -11.17 -11.55 10.86
C ALA A 341 -11.36 -10.73 9.58
N PHE A 342 -10.44 -9.82 9.29
CA PHE A 342 -10.55 -8.91 8.14
C PHE A 342 -10.70 -9.69 6.83
N THR A 343 -9.79 -10.64 6.58
CA THR A 343 -9.77 -11.44 5.35
C THR A 343 -11.04 -12.28 5.19
N GLN A 344 -11.60 -12.81 6.29
CA GLN A 344 -12.85 -13.56 6.25
C GLN A 344 -14.03 -12.67 5.86
N VAL A 345 -14.15 -11.48 6.47
CA VAL A 345 -15.23 -10.54 6.17
C VAL A 345 -15.16 -10.09 4.70
N VAL A 346 -14.00 -9.64 4.22
CA VAL A 346 -13.91 -9.18 2.82
C VAL A 346 -14.18 -10.30 1.81
N LYS A 347 -13.70 -11.54 2.07
CA LYS A 347 -14.02 -12.70 1.20
C LYS A 347 -15.51 -13.01 1.19
N GLN A 348 -16.17 -12.87 2.33
CA GLN A 348 -17.62 -13.04 2.41
C GLN A 348 -18.34 -11.94 1.60
N LEU A 349 -17.93 -10.69 1.72
CA LEU A 349 -18.46 -9.57 0.92
C LEU A 349 -18.29 -9.83 -0.58
N VAL A 350 -17.07 -10.19 -1.03
CA VAL A 350 -16.80 -10.59 -2.42
C VAL A 350 -17.77 -11.68 -2.86
N SER A 351 -17.90 -12.75 -2.07
CA SER A 351 -18.75 -13.89 -2.44
C SER A 351 -20.24 -13.54 -2.55
N ILE A 352 -20.72 -12.53 -1.82
CA ILE A 352 -22.10 -12.05 -1.95
C ILE A 352 -22.25 -11.17 -3.20
N VAL A 353 -21.32 -10.24 -3.43
CA VAL A 353 -21.39 -9.33 -4.60
C VAL A 353 -21.25 -10.10 -5.92
N VAL A 354 -20.39 -11.11 -5.98
CA VAL A 354 -20.23 -11.98 -7.17
C VAL A 354 -21.50 -12.80 -7.47
N LEU A 355 -22.36 -13.05 -6.49
CA LEU A 355 -23.64 -13.74 -6.69
C LEU A 355 -24.75 -12.81 -7.18
N LEU A 356 -24.48 -11.50 -7.35
CA LEU A 356 -25.46 -10.58 -7.90
C LEU A 356 -25.78 -10.95 -9.36
N PRO A 357 -27.08 -10.97 -9.76
CA PRO A 357 -27.46 -11.37 -11.11
C PRO A 357 -26.91 -10.44 -12.20
N THR A 358 -26.18 -10.99 -13.17
CA THR A 358 -25.65 -10.24 -14.33
C THR A 358 -26.58 -10.24 -15.55
N ALA A 359 -27.58 -11.12 -15.56
CA ALA A 359 -28.55 -11.24 -16.63
C ALA A 359 -29.97 -11.43 -16.06
N PRO A 360 -31.01 -10.97 -16.78
CA PRO A 360 -32.39 -11.23 -16.41
C PRO A 360 -32.68 -12.73 -16.51
N GLY A 361 -32.86 -13.37 -15.36
CA GLY A 361 -33.16 -14.80 -15.25
C GLY A 361 -32.81 -15.35 -13.86
N GLY A 362 -33.77 -15.97 -13.19
CA GLY A 362 -33.63 -16.48 -11.82
C GLY A 362 -34.55 -15.79 -10.81
N GLN A 363 -34.77 -16.43 -9.65
CA GLN A 363 -35.41 -15.81 -8.50
C GLN A 363 -34.34 -15.36 -7.49
N PRO A 364 -34.50 -14.18 -6.84
CA PRO A 364 -35.59 -13.22 -7.02
C PRO A 364 -35.46 -12.39 -8.30
N ALA A 365 -36.60 -12.04 -8.91
CA ALA A 365 -36.63 -11.19 -10.10
C ALA A 365 -36.27 -9.74 -9.70
N LEU A 366 -35.15 -9.23 -10.20
CA LEU A 366 -34.72 -7.86 -9.96
C LEU A 366 -35.32 -6.90 -11.01
N PRO A 367 -35.49 -5.60 -10.69
CA PRO A 367 -36.01 -4.63 -11.64
C PRO A 367 -35.12 -4.50 -12.89
N PRO A 368 -35.68 -4.16 -14.06
CA PRO A 368 -34.90 -3.99 -15.28
C PRO A 368 -33.70 -3.05 -15.15
N GLY A 369 -33.83 -1.98 -14.36
CA GLY A 369 -32.75 -1.01 -14.10
C GLY A 369 -31.50 -1.64 -13.48
N PHE A 370 -31.64 -2.74 -12.73
CA PHE A 370 -30.53 -3.47 -12.11
C PHE A 370 -29.58 -4.03 -13.18
N TYR A 371 -30.13 -4.44 -14.32
CA TYR A 371 -29.38 -5.01 -15.44
C TYR A 371 -28.84 -3.94 -16.41
N SER A 372 -28.99 -2.67 -16.08
CA SER A 372 -28.43 -1.59 -16.88
C SER A 372 -26.90 -1.66 -16.89
N ARG A 373 -26.28 -1.26 -18.01
CA ARG A 373 -24.82 -1.28 -18.15
C ARG A 373 -24.11 -0.49 -17.05
N ARG A 374 -24.68 0.64 -16.60
CA ARG A 374 -24.09 1.49 -15.56
C ARG A 374 -24.05 0.78 -14.21
N VAL A 375 -25.15 0.14 -13.81
CA VAL A 375 -25.21 -0.62 -12.56
C VAL A 375 -24.25 -1.81 -12.62
N GLN A 376 -24.25 -2.55 -13.74
CA GLN A 376 -23.37 -3.70 -13.91
C GLN A 376 -21.88 -3.31 -13.86
N ILE A 377 -21.48 -2.22 -14.54
CA ILE A 377 -20.11 -1.68 -14.40
C ILE A 377 -19.80 -1.31 -12.95
N GLY A 378 -20.73 -0.65 -12.25
CA GLY A 378 -20.53 -0.29 -10.85
C GLY A 378 -20.36 -1.51 -9.92
N ILE A 379 -21.09 -2.61 -10.20
CA ILE A 379 -20.94 -3.89 -9.51
C ILE A 379 -19.58 -4.52 -9.83
N ASP A 380 -19.20 -4.59 -11.10
CA ASP A 380 -17.92 -5.15 -11.55
C ASP A 380 -16.73 -4.41 -10.91
N SER A 381 -16.76 -3.07 -10.91
CA SER A 381 -15.73 -2.26 -10.26
C SER A 381 -15.68 -2.46 -8.74
N LEU A 382 -16.83 -2.65 -8.08
CA LEU A 382 -16.87 -3.00 -6.65
C LEU A 382 -16.28 -4.39 -6.38
N ILE A 383 -16.53 -5.36 -7.26
CA ILE A 383 -15.93 -6.69 -7.19
C ILE A 383 -14.41 -6.58 -7.34
N ASP A 384 -13.91 -5.80 -8.29
CA ASP A 384 -12.49 -5.58 -8.53
C ASP A 384 -11.81 -4.95 -7.30
N ASP A 385 -12.39 -3.89 -6.74
CA ASP A 385 -11.87 -3.23 -5.52
C ASP A 385 -11.80 -4.21 -4.34
N LEU A 386 -12.87 -4.97 -4.08
CA LEU A 386 -12.90 -5.93 -2.98
C LEU A 386 -11.92 -7.10 -3.21
N ASN A 387 -11.75 -7.55 -4.45
CA ASN A 387 -10.74 -8.56 -4.79
C ASN A 387 -9.32 -8.03 -4.58
N GLU A 388 -9.06 -6.76 -4.90
CA GLU A 388 -7.77 -6.14 -4.65
C GLU A 388 -7.49 -6.04 -3.14
N VAL A 389 -8.50 -5.69 -2.33
CA VAL A 389 -8.40 -5.74 -0.86
C VAL A 389 -8.04 -7.14 -0.37
N VAL A 390 -8.66 -8.20 -0.92
CA VAL A 390 -8.31 -9.59 -0.60
C VAL A 390 -6.88 -9.93 -1.03
N SER A 391 -6.48 -9.49 -2.23
CA SER A 391 -5.16 -9.74 -2.81
C SER A 391 -4.05 -9.15 -1.94
N VAL A 392 -4.22 -7.90 -1.50
CA VAL A 392 -3.28 -7.19 -0.62
C VAL A 392 -3.29 -7.74 0.82
N ALA A 393 -4.45 -8.18 1.33
CA ALA A 393 -4.56 -8.75 2.67
C ALA A 393 -3.98 -10.17 2.75
N ALA A 394 -4.08 -10.97 1.69
CA ALA A 394 -3.73 -12.39 1.73
C ALA A 394 -2.25 -12.70 2.05
N PRO A 395 -1.25 -11.88 1.66
CA PRO A 395 0.16 -12.01 2.08
C PRO A 395 0.44 -11.60 3.53
N VAL A 396 -0.50 -10.90 4.19
CA VAL A 396 -0.38 -10.43 5.58
C VAL A 396 -0.73 -11.58 6.53
N ARG A 397 0.07 -12.65 6.49
CA ARG A 397 -0.09 -13.81 7.38
C ARG A 397 0.99 -13.84 8.43
N HIS A 398 0.65 -14.37 9.59
CA HIS A 398 1.67 -14.90 10.47
C HIS A 398 2.27 -16.15 9.78
N PRO A 399 3.60 -16.34 9.71
CA PRO A 399 4.14 -17.65 9.39
C PRO A 399 3.59 -18.62 10.43
N ASP A 400 2.76 -19.57 9.99
CA ASP A 400 1.98 -20.41 10.88
C ASP A 400 2.80 -20.99 12.03
N ASP A 401 2.21 -20.89 13.22
CA ASP A 401 2.48 -21.65 14.43
C ASP A 401 2.19 -23.17 14.26
N ASN A 402 2.18 -23.66 13.01
CA ASN A 402 2.12 -25.09 12.66
C ASN A 402 3.47 -25.82 12.89
N GLY A 403 4.50 -25.11 13.39
CA GLY A 403 5.76 -25.69 13.89
C GLY A 403 5.88 -25.78 15.42
N SER A 404 5.07 -25.04 16.19
CA SER A 404 5.27 -24.89 17.64
C SER A 404 4.47 -25.88 18.48
N ALA A 405 3.42 -26.48 17.92
CA ALA A 405 2.61 -27.49 18.60
C ALA A 405 3.29 -28.87 18.71
N SER A 406 4.41 -29.10 18.00
CA SER A 406 5.18 -30.36 18.06
C SER A 406 6.36 -30.35 19.04
N LEU A 407 6.68 -29.22 19.68
CA LEU A 407 7.82 -29.09 20.60
C LEU A 407 7.42 -28.82 22.07
N ARG A 408 6.12 -28.83 22.39
CA ARG A 408 5.63 -28.60 23.78
C ARG A 408 4.87 -29.77 24.39
N ALA A 409 5.15 -30.99 23.93
CA ALA A 409 4.70 -32.25 24.54
C ALA A 409 5.87 -33.18 24.89
N VAL A 410 6.85 -32.69 25.65
CA VAL A 410 7.72 -33.54 26.47
C VAL A 410 7.63 -33.04 27.90
N ARG A 411 6.50 -33.34 28.57
CA ARG A 411 6.52 -33.55 30.01
C ARG A 411 7.19 -34.91 30.25
N PRO A 412 8.26 -35.02 31.05
CA PRO A 412 8.74 -36.32 31.47
C PRO A 412 7.69 -36.93 32.42
N SER A 413 6.88 -37.84 31.89
CA SER A 413 6.03 -38.69 32.71
C SER A 413 6.93 -39.68 33.44
N ARG A 414 7.16 -39.42 34.71
CA ARG A 414 7.83 -40.29 35.68
C ARG A 414 7.00 -41.57 35.82
N ALA A 415 7.34 -42.59 35.02
CA ALA A 415 6.80 -43.94 35.18
C ALA A 415 7.68 -44.71 36.18
N LEU A 416 7.07 -45.07 37.31
CA LEU A 416 7.58 -46.05 38.27
C LEU A 416 7.70 -47.42 37.58
N PRO A 417 8.79 -48.18 37.77
CA PRO A 417 8.87 -49.55 37.28
C PRO A 417 8.10 -50.51 38.21
N SER A 418 7.14 -51.21 37.63
CA SER A 418 6.38 -52.30 38.25
C SER A 418 7.15 -53.63 38.20
N THR A 419 7.33 -54.23 39.39
CA THR A 419 7.33 -55.68 39.74
C THR A 419 8.24 -56.63 38.93
N VAL A 420 9.36 -57.12 39.50
CA VAL A 420 9.49 -58.33 40.37
C VAL A 420 9.14 -59.64 39.66
N ASP A 421 10.16 -60.44 39.32
CA ASP A 421 10.43 -61.79 39.87
C ASP A 421 11.69 -62.37 39.17
N THR A 422 12.83 -62.52 39.85
CA THR A 422 13.26 -63.68 40.66
C THR A 422 14.14 -64.65 39.87
N SER A 423 15.46 -64.57 40.11
CA SER A 423 16.31 -65.69 40.60
C SER A 423 17.80 -65.36 40.46
N ALA A 424 18.52 -65.62 41.55
CA ALA A 424 19.95 -65.42 41.87
C ALA A 424 20.91 -66.28 40.99
N PRO A 425 22.26 -66.38 41.23
CA PRO A 425 23.06 -65.84 42.35
C PRO A 425 24.49 -65.30 42.05
N VAL A 426 24.96 -64.45 42.99
CA VAL A 426 26.26 -64.49 43.73
C VAL A 426 27.59 -64.51 42.95
N GLN A 427 28.41 -63.46 43.13
CA GLN A 427 29.74 -63.46 43.80
C GLN A 427 30.35 -62.03 43.71
N THR A 428 30.35 -61.25 44.80
CA THR A 428 31.49 -61.03 45.72
C THR A 428 32.79 -60.60 45.01
N ARG A 429 33.28 -59.37 45.27
CA ARG A 429 34.40 -59.12 46.22
C ARG A 429 35.18 -57.83 45.90
N ARG A 430 35.11 -56.90 46.87
CA ARG A 430 36.14 -56.02 47.48
C ARG A 430 36.81 -54.92 46.64
N GLN A 431 36.70 -53.68 47.13
CA GLN A 431 37.72 -52.93 47.92
C GLN A 431 38.93 -52.58 47.04
N SER A 432 39.41 -51.34 46.96
CA SER A 432 39.70 -50.42 48.06
C SER A 432 40.20 -49.09 47.46
N GLU A 433 39.71 -47.98 48.00
CA GLU A 433 40.47 -46.71 48.22
C GLU A 433 41.84 -47.01 48.90
N PRO A 434 42.84 -46.10 48.97
CA PRO A 434 42.65 -44.66 49.13
C PRO A 434 43.75 -43.74 48.53
N ASP A 435 43.58 -42.45 48.84
CA ASP A 435 44.57 -41.39 49.11
C ASP A 435 45.49 -40.88 47.99
N ALA A 436 45.20 -39.67 47.50
CA ALA A 436 45.94 -38.44 47.82
C ALA A 436 45.22 -37.19 47.28
#